data_AF-A0A3N4LL77-F1
#
_entry.id   AF-A0A3N4LL77-F1
#
_cell.length_a   1.000
_cell.length_b   1.000
_cell.length_c   1.000
_cell.angle_alpha   90.00
_cell.angle_beta   90.00
_cell.angle_gamma   90.00
#
_symmetry.space_group_name_H-M   'P 1'
#
loop_
_entity.id
_entity.type
_entity.pdbx_description
1 polymer ?
#
loop_
_entity_poly.entity_id
_entity_poly.type
_entity_poly.pdbx_seq_one_letter_code
_entity_poly.pdbx_strand_id
1 'polypeptide(L)'
;MFNCKSLLSFVLLATIVAAQQAGTLTAETHPKLSWSKCTGTGTSASCTTQAASIVLDANWRWLHTTSGSTNCYTGNAWDTTICPDGATCAQNCALDGADYSGTYGITTSGNALTLKYVTVGPFSTNIGSRVYLMDTADSGYEMFKPNNKEFTFDVDVSNLPCGLNGALYFAEMPSDGGLSKYPTNKAGAKYGTGYCDAQCPHDIKFINGEANVAGWTPSATDPNAGSGTYGTCCPEMDIWEANSISNAYTPHPCSIQGQTRCSGTACGDGKDRYSGYCDKDGCDFNSYRMGNTTFYGSGKTINTKQKMTVVTQFITADGTDTGALKEIRRLYVQNGKVIQNSMSNISGLPATNSLTDASCSAQKTLFKDTNSFQTLGGMASIGAAQSRGMALVMSLWGDHAAHMMWLDSTYPLDAAVTDPGASRGGCSRDSGVPDDLTANSPGASVTFSNIKFGTIGSTYSGSTTSVSTFSTDTRTTATPAPTGAGTGSDHYEQCIPAAPAPSSAGTGSALYGQCGGIGWTGPTTCASGACQVSNPYYSQCLP
;
A
#
# COMPACT_ATOMS: atom_id res chain seq x y z
N MET A 1 -57.62 56.55 30.52
CA MET A 1 -58.29 55.59 29.61
C MET A 1 -57.20 54.87 28.81
N PHE A 2 -57.34 53.54 28.67
CA PHE A 2 -56.40 52.59 28.08
C PHE A 2 -56.05 52.86 26.60
N ASN A 3 -54.82 52.49 26.18
CA ASN A 3 -54.50 51.33 25.31
C ASN A 3 -53.05 51.43 24.80
N CYS A 4 -52.32 50.43 24.31
CA CYS A 4 -52.19 48.97 24.40
C CYS A 4 -51.32 48.58 23.16
N LYS A 5 -50.36 47.65 23.32
CA LYS A 5 -49.58 46.94 22.26
C LYS A 5 -48.43 47.76 21.63
N SER A 6 -47.23 47.23 21.42
CA SER A 6 -46.85 45.86 21.07
C SER A 6 -45.40 45.57 21.53
N LEU A 7 -45.18 44.46 22.24
CA LEU A 7 -43.86 43.87 22.47
C LEU A 7 -43.70 42.74 21.44
N LEU A 8 -42.80 42.89 20.47
CA LEU A 8 -42.38 41.77 19.61
C LEU A 8 -41.31 40.95 20.34
N SER A 9 -41.68 39.74 20.77
CA SER A 9 -40.71 38.71 21.17
C SER A 9 -40.07 38.09 19.93
N PHE A 10 -38.80 38.35 19.70
CA PHE A 10 -37.96 37.56 18.80
C PHE A 10 -37.62 36.24 19.51
N VAL A 11 -38.36 35.18 19.20
CA VAL A 11 -37.97 33.81 19.55
C VAL A 11 -36.93 33.37 18.52
N LEU A 12 -35.65 33.46 18.90
CA LEU A 12 -34.55 32.86 18.15
C LEU A 12 -34.66 31.34 18.34
N LEU A 13 -35.32 30.64 17.40
CA LEU A 13 -35.18 29.18 17.30
C LEU A 13 -33.73 28.91 16.87
N ALA A 14 -32.87 28.60 17.84
CA ALA A 14 -31.60 27.96 17.57
C ALA A 14 -31.92 26.59 16.95
N THR A 15 -31.83 26.48 15.64
CA THR A 15 -31.78 25.19 14.97
C THR A 15 -30.52 24.49 15.48
N ILE A 16 -30.70 23.49 16.34
CA ILE A 16 -29.61 22.62 16.78
C ILE A 16 -29.19 21.85 15.53
N VAL A 17 -28.12 22.31 14.89
CA VAL A 17 -27.53 21.62 13.74
C VAL A 17 -26.94 20.32 14.27
N ALA A 18 -27.54 19.18 13.88
CA ALA A 18 -27.08 17.84 14.20
C ALA A 18 -25.61 17.68 13.78
N ALA A 19 -24.74 17.12 14.62
CA ALA A 19 -23.32 17.03 14.28
C ALA A 19 -22.61 15.85 14.97
N GLN A 20 -21.78 15.09 14.26
CA GLN A 20 -20.72 14.21 14.78
C GLN A 20 -19.84 15.00 15.76
N GLN A 21 -19.80 14.54 17.02
CA GLN A 21 -19.17 15.29 18.10
C GLN A 21 -17.75 14.82 18.41
N ALA A 22 -17.01 15.65 19.14
CA ALA A 22 -15.76 15.29 19.80
C ALA A 22 -16.04 14.92 21.25
N GLY A 23 -15.64 13.72 21.66
CA GLY A 23 -15.74 13.22 23.02
C GLY A 23 -14.76 13.92 23.94
N THR A 24 -15.00 13.79 25.25
CA THR A 24 -14.16 14.43 26.27
C THR A 24 -13.82 13.50 27.43
N LEU A 25 -14.11 12.20 27.34
CA LEU A 25 -13.76 11.26 28.43
C LEU A 25 -12.27 10.91 28.35
N THR A 26 -11.68 10.94 27.15
CA THR A 26 -10.25 10.77 26.89
C THR A 26 -9.69 11.97 26.11
N ALA A 27 -8.63 12.58 26.63
CA ALA A 27 -7.98 13.68 25.91
C ALA A 27 -7.25 13.15 24.66
N GLU A 28 -7.53 13.73 23.49
CA GLU A 28 -6.79 13.40 22.28
C GLU A 28 -5.39 14.04 22.27
N THR A 29 -4.35 13.19 22.27
CA THR A 29 -2.94 13.60 22.28
C THR A 29 -2.18 12.85 21.18
N HIS A 30 -1.88 13.54 20.08
CA HIS A 30 -1.18 12.95 18.93
C HIS A 30 0.28 12.59 19.24
N PRO A 31 0.72 11.33 19.00
CA PRO A 31 2.12 10.95 19.07
C PRO A 31 2.96 11.78 18.11
N LYS A 32 4.11 12.27 18.57
CA LYS A 32 4.99 13.11 17.75
C LYS A 32 5.78 12.27 16.76
N LEU A 33 5.90 12.76 15.53
CA LEU A 33 6.66 12.13 14.46
C LEU A 33 7.34 13.23 13.65
N SER A 34 8.66 13.21 13.58
CA SER A 34 9.40 14.14 12.73
C SER A 34 9.64 13.58 11.33
N TRP A 35 9.60 14.47 10.33
CA TRP A 35 9.99 14.19 8.95
C TRP A 35 10.95 15.27 8.46
N SER A 36 11.53 15.14 7.26
CA SER A 36 12.48 16.13 6.74
C SER A 36 12.07 16.71 5.39
N LYS A 37 12.10 18.03 5.28
CA LYS A 37 11.93 18.73 4.01
C LYS A 37 13.29 18.98 3.39
N CYS A 38 13.51 18.50 2.17
CA CYS A 38 14.80 18.52 1.52
C CYS A 38 14.82 19.45 0.29
N THR A 39 15.95 20.09 0.05
CA THR A 39 16.22 20.93 -1.13
C THR A 39 17.62 20.62 -1.67
N GLY A 40 17.93 21.10 -2.88
CA GLY A 40 19.20 20.81 -3.56
C GLY A 40 19.22 19.43 -4.21
N THR A 41 20.39 18.98 -4.68
CA THR A 41 20.55 17.67 -5.32
C THR A 41 21.95 17.12 -5.07
N GLY A 42 22.10 15.81 -4.86
CA GLY A 42 23.43 15.19 -4.68
C GLY A 42 24.17 15.78 -3.49
N THR A 43 25.40 16.28 -3.69
CA THR A 43 26.24 16.82 -2.60
C THR A 43 25.75 18.17 -2.05
N SER A 44 24.85 18.87 -2.75
CA SER A 44 24.23 20.11 -2.25
C SER A 44 22.88 19.88 -1.55
N ALA A 45 22.46 18.61 -1.42
CA ALA A 45 21.22 18.27 -0.75
C ALA A 45 21.27 18.66 0.73
N SER A 46 20.25 19.36 1.20
CA SER A 46 20.08 19.77 2.60
C SER A 46 18.65 19.50 3.03
N CYS A 47 18.47 19.03 4.27
CA CYS A 47 17.17 18.70 4.81
C CYS A 47 16.93 19.40 6.15
N THR A 48 15.73 19.93 6.35
CA THR A 48 15.28 20.55 7.59
C THR A 48 14.20 19.69 8.25
N THR A 49 14.38 19.40 9.54
CA THR A 49 13.40 18.64 10.32
C THR A 49 12.10 19.44 10.47
N GLN A 50 10.99 18.77 10.22
CA GLN A 50 9.63 19.24 10.44
C GLN A 50 9.08 18.49 11.66
N ALA A 51 8.65 19.24 12.68
CA ALA A 51 8.09 18.67 13.91
C ALA A 51 6.57 18.50 13.74
N ALA A 52 6.16 17.29 13.40
CA ALA A 52 4.78 16.92 13.15
C ALA A 52 4.27 15.92 14.21
N SER A 53 3.08 15.40 13.99
CA SER A 53 2.46 14.35 14.79
C SER A 53 1.70 13.37 13.88
N ILE A 54 1.18 12.30 14.44
CA ILE A 54 0.25 11.39 13.76
C ILE A 54 -1.07 11.34 14.49
N VAL A 55 -2.15 11.12 13.74
CA VAL A 55 -3.50 10.94 14.29
C VAL A 55 -4.11 9.62 13.83
N LEU A 56 -4.79 8.94 14.75
CA LEU A 56 -5.56 7.72 14.47
C LEU A 56 -6.83 8.05 13.70
N ASP A 57 -7.12 7.23 12.68
CA ASP A 57 -8.37 7.27 11.92
C ASP A 57 -9.62 7.10 12.81
N ALA A 58 -10.67 7.85 12.46
CA ALA A 58 -11.91 7.91 13.22
C ALA A 58 -12.63 6.55 13.39
N ASN A 59 -12.45 5.60 12.46
CA ASN A 59 -13.12 4.31 12.47
C ASN A 59 -12.70 3.44 13.66
N TRP A 60 -11.48 3.63 14.18
CA TRP A 60 -10.93 2.89 15.33
C TRP A 60 -11.34 3.47 16.67
N ARG A 61 -11.78 4.73 16.71
CA ARG A 61 -12.05 5.43 17.97
C ARG A 61 -13.27 4.85 18.66
N TRP A 62 -13.24 4.92 19.99
CA TRP A 62 -14.43 4.68 20.77
C TRP A 62 -15.51 5.73 20.42
N LEU A 63 -16.71 5.23 20.16
CA LEU A 63 -17.87 6.04 19.81
C LEU A 63 -18.97 5.84 20.85
N HIS A 64 -19.26 6.90 21.60
CA HIS A 64 -20.21 6.86 22.70
C HIS A 64 -21.16 8.06 22.68
N THR A 65 -22.22 8.00 23.47
CA THR A 65 -23.18 9.09 23.64
C THR A 65 -22.49 10.37 24.12
N THR A 66 -22.89 11.52 23.61
CA THR A 66 -22.34 12.83 24.03
C THR A 66 -22.56 13.16 25.50
N SER A 67 -23.57 12.57 26.14
CA SER A 67 -23.94 12.80 27.54
C SER A 67 -23.30 11.82 28.54
N GLY A 68 -22.57 10.81 28.08
CA GLY A 68 -22.09 9.73 28.95
C GLY A 68 -21.22 8.71 28.21
N SER A 69 -21.14 7.48 28.73
CA SER A 69 -20.24 6.44 28.21
C SER A 69 -20.97 5.29 27.50
N THR A 70 -22.24 5.46 27.13
CA THR A 70 -23.00 4.41 26.44
C THR A 70 -22.53 4.31 24.99
N ASN A 71 -22.15 3.13 24.52
CA ASN A 71 -21.66 2.94 23.16
C ASN A 71 -22.75 3.24 22.13
N CYS A 72 -22.39 3.98 21.08
CA CYS A 72 -23.22 4.10 19.88
C CYS A 72 -22.96 2.96 18.87
N TYR A 73 -21.78 2.34 18.96
CA TYR A 73 -21.34 1.25 18.11
C TYR A 73 -20.54 0.25 18.94
N THR A 74 -20.88 -1.04 18.89
CA THR A 74 -20.21 -2.11 19.64
C THR A 74 -20.01 -3.33 18.75
N GLY A 75 -18.81 -3.91 18.76
CA GLY A 75 -18.44 -4.98 17.83
C GLY A 75 -18.57 -4.46 16.40
N ASN A 76 -19.57 -4.96 15.67
CA ASN A 76 -19.88 -4.55 14.30
C ASN A 76 -21.31 -4.01 14.11
N ALA A 77 -21.96 -3.53 15.17
CA ALA A 77 -23.34 -3.06 15.14
C ALA A 77 -23.53 -1.68 15.79
N TRP A 78 -24.41 -0.87 15.20
CA TRP A 78 -24.90 0.39 15.75
C TRP A 78 -26.01 0.13 16.78
N ASP A 79 -26.08 0.95 17.83
CA ASP A 79 -27.25 0.99 18.72
C ASP A 79 -28.40 1.72 18.00
N THR A 80 -29.44 0.99 17.61
CA THR A 80 -30.55 1.54 16.81
C THR A 80 -31.45 2.53 17.57
N THR A 81 -31.35 2.58 18.90
CA THR A 81 -32.09 3.54 19.72
C THR A 81 -31.39 4.89 19.72
N ILE A 82 -30.05 4.87 19.82
CA ILE A 82 -29.22 6.08 19.78
C ILE A 82 -29.03 6.57 18.34
N CYS A 83 -28.92 5.63 17.40
CA CYS A 83 -28.64 5.82 15.98
C CYS A 83 -29.79 5.28 15.10
N PRO A 84 -30.99 5.89 15.14
CA PRO A 84 -32.09 5.50 14.26
C PRO A 84 -31.86 5.92 12.80
N ASP A 85 -31.05 6.97 12.59
CA ASP A 85 -30.62 7.49 11.30
C ASP A 85 -29.24 8.15 11.43
N GLY A 86 -28.59 8.43 10.29
CA GLY A 86 -27.23 8.95 10.26
C GLY A 86 -27.05 10.34 10.87
N ALA A 87 -28.04 11.22 10.75
CA ALA A 87 -27.97 12.58 11.26
C ALA A 87 -28.19 12.61 12.78
N THR A 88 -29.20 11.90 13.27
CA THR A 88 -29.47 11.72 14.70
C THR A 88 -28.30 11.01 15.39
N CYS A 89 -27.75 9.97 14.77
CA CYS A 89 -26.58 9.28 15.30
C CYS A 89 -25.37 10.21 15.40
N ALA A 90 -25.10 10.99 14.36
CA ALA A 90 -24.02 11.98 14.39
C ALA A 90 -24.21 12.94 15.57
N GLN A 91 -25.40 13.50 15.77
CA GLN A 91 -25.70 14.38 16.90
C GLN A 91 -25.50 13.73 18.27
N ASN A 92 -25.93 12.48 18.42
CA ASN A 92 -25.95 11.80 19.70
C ASN A 92 -24.58 11.22 20.09
N CYS A 93 -23.66 11.07 19.13
CA CYS A 93 -22.44 10.30 19.31
C CYS A 93 -21.17 11.14 19.14
N ALA A 94 -20.16 10.82 19.95
CA ALA A 94 -18.91 11.53 20.02
C ALA A 94 -17.71 10.59 19.84
N LEU A 95 -16.78 10.98 18.97
CA LEU A 95 -15.48 10.29 18.83
C LEU A 95 -14.56 10.74 19.96
N ASP A 96 -14.08 9.81 20.77
CA ASP A 96 -13.21 10.16 21.90
C ASP A 96 -11.70 10.10 21.54
N GLY A 97 -10.87 10.55 22.47
CA GLY A 97 -9.42 10.44 22.39
C GLY A 97 -8.92 8.99 22.40
N ALA A 98 -7.67 8.79 21.99
CA ALA A 98 -7.08 7.46 21.84
C ALA A 98 -5.88 7.20 22.77
N ASP A 99 -5.85 6.02 23.40
CA ASP A 99 -4.62 5.43 23.96
C ASP A 99 -3.85 4.70 22.84
N TYR A 100 -3.02 5.48 22.14
CA TYR A 100 -2.27 5.03 20.97
C TYR A 100 -1.46 3.76 21.21
N SER A 101 -0.72 3.68 22.32
CA SER A 101 0.20 2.56 22.57
C SER A 101 -0.52 1.36 23.19
N GLY A 102 -1.27 1.58 24.28
CA GLY A 102 -1.84 0.49 25.07
C GLY A 102 -3.07 -0.17 24.42
N THR A 103 -3.82 0.58 23.60
CA THR A 103 -5.02 0.06 22.93
C THR A 103 -4.78 -0.24 21.46
N TYR A 104 -4.05 0.61 20.75
CA TYR A 104 -3.89 0.49 19.29
C TYR A 104 -2.51 0.00 18.83
N GLY A 105 -1.53 -0.15 19.73
CA GLY A 105 -0.20 -0.63 19.38
C GLY A 105 0.60 0.33 18.49
N ILE A 106 0.28 1.62 18.56
CA ILE A 106 0.88 2.70 17.79
C ILE A 106 1.91 3.39 18.68
N THR A 107 3.16 3.42 18.23
CA THR A 107 4.25 4.06 18.97
C THR A 107 5.12 4.87 18.03
N THR A 108 5.67 5.98 18.55
CA THR A 108 6.65 6.78 17.82
C THR A 108 7.91 7.00 18.64
N SER A 109 9.05 7.13 17.95
CA SER A 109 10.33 7.50 18.54
C SER A 109 11.11 8.38 17.56
N GLY A 110 11.08 9.69 17.79
CA GLY A 110 11.71 10.68 16.90
C GLY A 110 11.05 10.69 15.52
N ASN A 111 11.73 10.11 14.54
CA ASN A 111 11.28 10.05 13.14
C ASN A 111 10.73 8.68 12.74
N ALA A 112 10.50 7.76 13.69
CA ALA A 112 10.00 6.41 13.45
C ALA A 112 8.60 6.23 14.04
N LEU A 113 7.73 5.59 13.28
CA LEU A 113 6.39 5.12 13.61
C LEU A 113 6.37 3.59 13.51
N THR A 114 5.97 2.92 14.58
CA THR A 114 5.74 1.47 14.57
C THR A 114 4.26 1.18 14.80
N LEU A 115 3.68 0.36 13.93
CA LEU A 115 2.30 -0.12 14.01
C LEU A 115 2.33 -1.63 14.26
N LYS A 116 1.63 -2.08 15.31
CA LYS A 116 1.41 -3.51 15.58
C LYS A 116 0.11 -3.99 14.95
N TYR A 117 0.09 -5.26 14.54
CA TYR A 117 -1.10 -5.86 13.95
C TYR A 117 -2.16 -6.16 15.01
N VAL A 118 -1.81 -6.85 16.10
CA VAL A 118 -2.76 -7.13 17.20
C VAL A 118 -2.31 -6.44 18.48
N THR A 119 -3.23 -5.74 19.15
CA THR A 119 -3.00 -5.17 20.48
C THR A 119 -4.16 -5.54 21.41
N VAL A 120 -3.85 -6.28 22.46
CA VAL A 120 -4.83 -6.63 23.50
C VAL A 120 -4.80 -5.54 24.57
N GLY A 121 -5.75 -4.61 24.48
CA GLY A 121 -5.95 -3.55 25.45
C GLY A 121 -6.81 -3.99 26.64
N PRO A 122 -7.01 -3.10 27.63
CA PRO A 122 -7.78 -3.41 28.83
C PRO A 122 -9.29 -3.57 28.57
N PHE A 123 -9.82 -2.96 27.51
CA PHE A 123 -11.26 -2.93 27.20
C PHE A 123 -11.62 -3.55 25.84
N SER A 124 -10.64 -3.81 24.98
CA SER A 124 -10.84 -4.34 23.64
C SER A 124 -9.56 -5.00 23.13
N THR A 125 -9.71 -5.86 22.11
CA THR A 125 -8.59 -6.29 21.27
C THR A 125 -8.68 -5.53 19.96
N ASN A 126 -7.64 -4.79 19.63
CA ASN A 126 -7.51 -4.06 18.39
C ASN A 126 -6.76 -4.88 17.33
N ILE A 127 -7.25 -4.83 16.08
CA ILE A 127 -6.62 -5.45 14.91
C ILE A 127 -6.39 -4.37 13.86
N GLY A 128 -5.14 -4.24 13.42
CA GLY A 128 -4.69 -3.25 12.46
C GLY A 128 -4.79 -1.81 12.95
N SER A 129 -4.33 -0.89 12.12
CA SER A 129 -4.48 0.56 12.35
C SER A 129 -4.29 1.34 11.07
N ARG A 130 -4.87 2.54 11.01
CA ARG A 130 -4.60 3.55 9.98
C ARG A 130 -4.39 4.91 10.65
N VAL A 131 -3.31 5.58 10.28
CA VAL A 131 -2.95 6.90 10.82
C VAL A 131 -2.60 7.88 9.73
N TYR A 132 -2.78 9.17 10.02
CA TYR A 132 -2.47 10.28 9.13
C TYR A 132 -1.35 11.14 9.70
N LEU A 133 -0.51 11.71 8.83
CA LEU A 133 0.46 12.71 9.25
C LEU A 133 -0.22 14.08 9.42
N MET A 134 -0.06 14.68 10.59
CA MET A 134 -0.54 16.03 10.87
C MET A 134 0.49 17.08 10.45
N ASP A 135 0.02 18.29 10.16
CA ASP A 135 0.88 19.45 9.91
C ASP A 135 1.67 19.85 11.16
N THR A 136 2.65 20.74 10.99
CA THR A 136 3.50 21.22 12.11
C THR A 136 2.74 22.07 13.14
N ALA A 137 1.53 22.52 12.81
CA ALA A 137 0.66 23.27 13.71
C ALA A 137 -0.31 22.37 14.48
N ASP A 138 -0.32 21.06 14.19
CA ASP A 138 -1.26 20.08 14.72
C ASP A 138 -2.74 20.46 14.45
N SER A 139 -2.99 21.19 13.35
CA SER A 139 -4.27 21.84 13.04
C SER A 139 -5.06 21.18 11.90
N GLY A 140 -4.34 20.46 11.05
CA GLY A 140 -4.87 19.69 9.93
C GLY A 140 -3.85 18.62 9.50
N TYR A 141 -4.20 17.86 8.47
CA TYR A 141 -3.27 16.93 7.83
C TYR A 141 -2.16 17.67 7.08
N GLU A 142 -0.96 17.11 7.09
CA GLU A 142 0.12 17.57 6.22
C GLU A 142 -0.22 17.22 4.76
N MET A 143 -0.39 18.25 3.94
CA MET A 143 -0.78 18.08 2.53
C MET A 143 0.45 18.11 1.62
N PHE A 144 0.80 16.95 1.07
CA PHE A 144 1.93 16.81 0.16
C PHE A 144 1.52 17.13 -1.27
N LYS A 145 2.41 17.76 -2.03
CA LYS A 145 2.24 18.04 -3.47
C LYS A 145 3.33 17.37 -4.30
N PRO A 146 3.19 16.06 -4.63
CA PRO A 146 4.32 15.27 -5.12
C PRO A 146 4.83 15.61 -6.52
N ASN A 147 4.08 16.33 -7.37
CA ASN A 147 4.55 16.67 -8.71
C ASN A 147 5.94 17.32 -8.71
N ASN A 148 6.85 16.75 -9.50
CA ASN A 148 8.25 17.17 -9.61
C ASN A 148 8.99 17.14 -8.25
N LYS A 149 8.63 16.17 -7.41
CA LYS A 149 9.25 15.91 -6.11
C LYS A 149 9.66 14.45 -5.99
N GLU A 150 10.38 14.20 -4.90
CA GLU A 150 10.79 12.90 -4.43
C GLU A 150 10.29 12.72 -3.01
N PHE A 151 9.60 11.60 -2.78
CA PHE A 151 9.14 11.16 -1.46
C PHE A 151 9.89 9.89 -1.07
N THR A 152 10.46 9.90 0.11
CA THR A 152 11.37 8.85 0.59
C THR A 152 11.10 8.52 2.04
N PHE A 153 11.24 7.26 2.39
CA PHE A 153 11.15 6.79 3.76
C PHE A 153 11.98 5.52 3.94
N ASP A 154 12.36 5.25 5.18
CA ASP A 154 12.89 3.94 5.57
C ASP A 154 11.73 3.06 6.06
N VAL A 155 11.78 1.77 5.73
CA VAL A 155 10.79 0.79 6.17
C VAL A 155 11.43 -0.51 6.64
N ASP A 156 10.89 -1.05 7.72
CA ASP A 156 11.14 -2.41 8.18
C ASP A 156 9.84 -3.23 8.10
N VAL A 157 9.84 -4.20 7.19
CA VAL A 157 8.74 -5.17 6.96
C VAL A 157 9.15 -6.59 7.35
N SER A 158 10.29 -6.76 8.03
CA SER A 158 10.84 -8.09 8.35
C SER A 158 9.91 -8.94 9.20
N ASN A 159 8.99 -8.29 9.92
CA ASN A 159 7.98 -8.88 10.78
C ASN A 159 6.56 -8.85 10.16
N LEU A 160 6.46 -8.76 8.82
CA LEU A 160 5.20 -8.86 8.07
C LEU A 160 5.19 -10.14 7.22
N PRO A 161 4.44 -11.19 7.60
CA PRO A 161 4.30 -12.41 6.82
C PRO A 161 3.33 -12.23 5.63
N CYS A 162 3.12 -13.32 4.88
CA CYS A 162 2.03 -13.43 3.90
C CYS A 162 0.69 -13.03 4.52
N GLY A 163 -0.16 -12.36 3.74
CA GLY A 163 -1.52 -12.00 4.18
C GLY A 163 -1.65 -10.65 4.90
N LEU A 164 -0.54 -10.04 5.32
CA LEU A 164 -0.54 -8.68 5.88
C LEU A 164 -0.04 -7.66 4.87
N ASN A 165 -0.44 -6.41 5.07
CA ASN A 165 0.04 -5.27 4.30
C ASN A 165 0.35 -4.12 5.26
N GLY A 166 1.63 -3.74 5.34
CA GLY A 166 2.06 -2.48 5.92
C GLY A 166 2.09 -1.43 4.83
N ALA A 167 1.03 -0.64 4.70
CA ALA A 167 0.87 0.31 3.60
C ALA A 167 1.27 1.74 3.99
N LEU A 168 1.86 2.45 3.03
CA LEU A 168 2.13 3.89 3.09
C LEU A 168 1.72 4.50 1.75
N TYR A 169 0.79 5.44 1.77
CA TYR A 169 0.13 5.95 0.57
C TYR A 169 -0.38 7.37 0.76
N PHE A 170 -0.82 7.99 -0.33
CA PHE A 170 -1.46 9.29 -0.33
C PHE A 170 -2.92 9.17 -0.75
N ALA A 171 -3.80 9.87 -0.05
CA ALA A 171 -5.21 10.01 -0.41
C ALA A 171 -5.60 11.49 -0.54
N GLU A 172 -6.48 11.83 -1.48
CA GLU A 172 -6.96 13.21 -1.68
C GLU A 172 -8.03 13.62 -0.65
N MET A 173 -7.69 13.48 0.63
CA MET A 173 -8.51 13.86 1.77
C MET A 173 -8.53 15.39 1.98
N PRO A 174 -9.62 15.96 2.51
CA PRO A 174 -9.63 17.36 2.95
C PRO A 174 -8.66 17.56 4.12
N SER A 175 -7.86 18.63 4.09
CA SER A 175 -6.83 18.90 5.10
C SER A 175 -7.35 19.02 6.54
N ASP A 176 -8.62 19.42 6.71
CA ASP A 176 -9.28 19.56 8.01
C ASP A 176 -10.17 18.36 8.37
N GLY A 177 -10.09 17.25 7.64
CA GLY A 177 -10.96 16.09 7.80
C GLY A 177 -12.43 16.34 7.39
N GLY A 178 -12.70 17.44 6.67
CA GLY A 178 -14.04 17.83 6.25
C GLY A 178 -14.77 18.74 7.24
N LEU A 179 -14.07 19.24 8.27
CA LEU A 179 -14.62 20.10 9.31
C LEU A 179 -15.30 21.37 8.74
N SER A 180 -14.66 22.04 7.77
CA SER A 180 -15.19 23.24 7.13
C SER A 180 -16.31 22.95 6.12
N LYS A 181 -16.24 21.79 5.44
CA LYS A 181 -17.20 21.40 4.39
C LYS A 181 -18.50 20.87 4.98
N TYR A 182 -18.42 20.18 6.12
CA TYR A 182 -19.56 19.52 6.76
C TYR A 182 -19.75 20.13 8.15
N PRO A 183 -20.69 21.08 8.33
CA PRO A 183 -20.93 21.73 9.63
C PRO A 183 -21.30 20.74 10.73
N THR A 184 -21.77 19.56 10.33
CA THR A 184 -22.11 18.44 11.19
C THR A 184 -20.86 17.64 11.60
N ASN A 185 -19.67 17.87 11.07
CA ASN A 185 -18.43 17.34 11.62
C ASN A 185 -17.86 18.34 12.64
N LYS A 186 -17.81 18.00 13.93
CA LYS A 186 -17.13 18.80 14.97
C LYS A 186 -15.78 18.22 15.40
N ALA A 187 -15.40 17.07 14.86
CA ALA A 187 -14.20 16.34 15.26
C ALA A 187 -13.02 16.69 14.33
N GLY A 188 -13.22 16.66 13.01
CA GLY A 188 -12.23 17.10 12.02
C GLY A 188 -10.95 16.25 11.99
N ALA A 189 -9.88 16.80 11.42
CA ALA A 189 -8.58 16.14 11.31
C ALA A 189 -7.99 15.75 12.67
N LYS A 190 -8.29 16.51 13.74
CA LYS A 190 -7.88 16.18 15.11
C LYS A 190 -8.36 14.81 15.58
N TYR A 191 -9.43 14.28 15.02
CA TYR A 191 -9.94 12.94 15.33
C TYR A 191 -9.87 12.00 14.13
N GLY A 192 -9.04 12.31 13.13
CA GLY A 192 -8.81 11.42 11.98
C GLY A 192 -10.04 11.21 11.09
N THR A 193 -10.90 12.23 10.93
CA THR A 193 -12.10 12.14 10.08
C THR A 193 -11.80 12.44 8.60
N GLY A 194 -12.74 12.10 7.72
CA GLY A 194 -12.69 12.49 6.30
C GLY A 194 -11.91 11.53 5.40
N TYR A 195 -11.66 10.30 5.84
CA TYR A 195 -11.01 9.28 5.03
C TYR A 195 -11.76 9.02 3.73
N CYS A 196 -10.99 8.73 2.69
CA CYS A 196 -11.42 8.27 1.38
C CYS A 196 -10.23 7.59 0.71
N ASP A 197 -10.52 6.72 -0.25
CA ASP A 197 -9.52 6.11 -1.12
C ASP A 197 -10.17 5.70 -2.45
N ALA A 198 -9.42 5.06 -3.35
CA ALA A 198 -9.93 4.70 -4.66
C ALA A 198 -10.82 3.44 -4.64
N GLN A 199 -10.88 2.71 -3.53
CA GLN A 199 -11.78 1.56 -3.34
C GLN A 199 -13.21 1.99 -3.00
N CYS A 200 -13.43 3.26 -2.69
CA CYS A 200 -14.73 3.80 -2.27
C CYS A 200 -15.32 3.07 -1.04
N PRO A 201 -14.59 2.92 0.07
CA PRO A 201 -14.93 2.06 1.19
C PRO A 201 -16.26 2.39 1.84
N HIS A 202 -17.05 1.35 2.10
CA HIS A 202 -18.35 1.41 2.77
C HIS A 202 -18.29 1.18 4.28
N ASP A 203 -17.14 0.74 4.79
CA ASP A 203 -16.90 0.43 6.21
C ASP A 203 -16.59 1.67 7.06
N ILE A 204 -16.51 2.84 6.43
CA ILE A 204 -16.29 4.11 7.12
C ILE A 204 -17.55 4.51 7.88
N LYS A 205 -17.45 4.55 9.21
CA LYS A 205 -18.57 4.84 10.12
C LYS A 205 -19.14 6.24 9.98
N PHE A 206 -18.32 7.23 9.62
CA PHE A 206 -18.75 8.62 9.42
C PHE A 206 -18.28 9.17 8.07
N ILE A 207 -19.24 9.58 7.23
CA ILE A 207 -18.98 10.15 5.91
C ILE A 207 -19.78 11.44 5.78
N ASN A 208 -19.12 12.52 5.38
CA ASN A 208 -19.73 13.85 5.23
C ASN A 208 -20.40 14.39 6.52
N GLY A 209 -19.86 14.03 7.69
CA GLY A 209 -20.40 14.44 9.00
C GLY A 209 -21.72 13.76 9.37
N GLU A 210 -22.09 12.67 8.70
CA GLU A 210 -23.22 11.80 9.03
C GLU A 210 -22.71 10.39 9.35
N ALA A 211 -23.36 9.71 10.29
CA ALA A 211 -23.06 8.30 10.55
C ALA A 211 -23.61 7.41 9.41
N ASN A 212 -22.83 6.44 8.95
CA ASN A 212 -23.16 5.55 7.83
C ASN A 212 -24.08 4.39 8.26
N VAL A 213 -25.13 4.71 9.03
CA VAL A 213 -26.02 3.72 9.66
C VAL A 213 -26.96 3.08 8.62
N ALA A 214 -27.35 3.85 7.60
CA ALA A 214 -28.30 3.40 6.58
C ALA A 214 -27.76 2.15 5.88
N GLY A 215 -28.54 1.05 5.90
CA GLY A 215 -28.16 -0.21 5.26
C GLY A 215 -26.95 -0.92 5.89
N TRP A 216 -26.57 -0.55 7.12
CA TRP A 216 -25.42 -1.15 7.79
C TRP A 216 -25.54 -2.66 7.91
N THR A 217 -24.59 -3.37 7.32
CA THR A 217 -24.50 -4.83 7.33
C THR A 217 -23.22 -5.26 8.04
N PRO A 218 -23.30 -5.94 9.20
CA PRO A 218 -22.14 -6.51 9.87
C PRO A 218 -21.33 -7.44 8.96
N SER A 219 -20.01 -7.37 9.01
CA SER A 219 -19.15 -8.31 8.29
C SER A 219 -19.29 -9.71 8.90
N ALA A 220 -19.34 -10.73 8.03
CA ALA A 220 -19.36 -12.12 8.45
C ALA A 220 -17.97 -12.63 8.90
N THR A 221 -16.90 -11.95 8.48
CA THR A 221 -15.52 -12.36 8.74
C THR A 221 -14.75 -11.35 9.58
N ASP A 222 -15.36 -10.21 9.95
CA ASP A 222 -14.75 -9.21 10.83
C ASP A 222 -15.74 -8.82 11.95
N PRO A 223 -15.43 -9.14 13.21
CA PRO A 223 -16.28 -8.79 14.34
C PRO A 223 -16.29 -7.28 14.68
N ASN A 224 -15.41 -6.48 14.07
CA ASN A 224 -15.26 -5.05 14.34
C ASN A 224 -15.77 -4.14 13.21
N ALA A 225 -16.03 -4.71 12.04
CA ALA A 225 -16.40 -3.98 10.83
C ALA A 225 -17.75 -4.42 10.24
N GLY A 226 -18.32 -3.53 9.45
CA GLY A 226 -19.50 -3.75 8.62
C GLY A 226 -19.48 -2.76 7.48
N SER A 227 -20.57 -2.66 6.73
CA SER A 227 -20.65 -1.76 5.58
C SER A 227 -22.00 -1.07 5.55
N GLY A 228 -21.99 0.26 5.44
CA GLY A 228 -23.18 1.06 5.22
C GLY A 228 -23.51 1.26 3.74
N THR A 229 -24.59 1.99 3.47
CA THR A 229 -25.05 2.28 2.10
C THR A 229 -24.06 3.13 1.32
N TYR A 230 -23.37 4.05 2.01
CA TYR A 230 -22.49 5.00 1.36
C TYR A 230 -21.04 4.53 1.38
N GLY A 231 -20.34 4.76 0.28
CA GLY A 231 -18.89 4.71 0.21
C GLY A 231 -18.27 6.11 0.21
N THR A 232 -16.96 6.21 0.39
CA THR A 232 -16.20 7.49 0.34
C THR A 232 -14.99 7.38 -0.58
N CYS A 233 -15.08 8.01 -1.74
CA CYS A 233 -14.12 7.89 -2.84
C CYS A 233 -13.18 9.10 -2.92
N CYS A 234 -11.91 8.88 -3.28
CA CYS A 234 -11.02 9.92 -3.82
C CYS A 234 -9.82 9.32 -4.55
N PRO A 235 -9.09 10.11 -5.37
CA PRO A 235 -7.83 9.66 -5.94
C PRO A 235 -6.83 9.23 -4.87
N GLU A 236 -6.07 8.18 -5.21
CA GLU A 236 -5.12 7.52 -4.32
C GLU A 236 -3.80 7.26 -5.05
N MET A 237 -2.70 7.35 -4.30
CA MET A 237 -1.37 7.02 -4.78
C MET A 237 -0.68 6.14 -3.75
N ASP A 238 -0.65 4.85 -4.03
CA ASP A 238 0.03 3.86 -3.22
C ASP A 238 1.53 3.92 -3.46
N ILE A 239 2.24 4.52 -2.51
CA ILE A 239 3.70 4.55 -2.54
C ILE A 239 4.23 3.16 -2.22
N TRP A 240 3.56 2.45 -1.31
CA TRP A 240 4.03 1.20 -0.76
C TRP A 240 2.89 0.39 -0.21
N GLU A 241 2.63 -0.75 -0.82
CA GLU A 241 1.85 -1.83 -0.26
C GLU A 241 2.75 -3.06 -0.19
N ALA A 242 3.00 -3.59 1.00
CA ALA A 242 3.98 -4.65 1.14
C ALA A 242 3.87 -5.48 2.40
N ASN A 243 4.46 -6.66 2.29
CA ASN A 243 4.97 -7.47 3.39
C ASN A 243 6.38 -7.95 3.06
N SER A 244 6.93 -8.89 3.85
CA SER A 244 8.28 -9.40 3.62
C SER A 244 8.46 -10.22 2.33
N ILE A 245 7.38 -10.51 1.59
CA ILE A 245 7.37 -11.39 0.41
C ILE A 245 7.27 -10.60 -0.88
N SER A 246 6.35 -9.64 -0.93
CA SER A 246 6.03 -8.84 -2.11
C SER A 246 5.79 -7.36 -1.75
N ASN A 247 5.99 -6.49 -2.74
CA ASN A 247 5.57 -5.09 -2.65
C ASN A 247 5.01 -4.59 -3.99
N ALA A 248 4.17 -3.57 -3.93
CA ALA A 248 3.63 -2.84 -5.07
C ALA A 248 3.67 -1.32 -4.83
N TYR A 249 3.66 -0.56 -5.92
CA TYR A 249 3.30 0.86 -5.92
C TYR A 249 2.37 1.15 -7.08
N THR A 250 1.29 1.90 -6.81
CA THR A 250 0.10 1.90 -7.65
C THR A 250 -0.61 3.25 -7.61
N PRO A 251 -0.64 4.02 -8.70
CA PRO A 251 -1.56 5.15 -8.85
C PRO A 251 -3.00 4.70 -9.18
N HIS A 252 -3.97 5.31 -8.51
CA HIS A 252 -5.41 5.09 -8.69
C HIS A 252 -6.16 6.42 -8.98
N PRO A 253 -6.39 6.75 -10.27
CA PRO A 253 -7.12 7.96 -10.62
C PRO A 253 -8.62 7.79 -10.38
N CYS A 254 -9.31 8.92 -10.21
CA CYS A 254 -10.77 8.97 -10.21
C CYS A 254 -11.27 10.06 -11.16
N SER A 255 -12.53 9.93 -11.59
CA SER A 255 -13.26 10.94 -12.37
C SER A 255 -13.72 12.15 -11.54
N ILE A 256 -13.62 12.04 -10.22
CA ILE A 256 -13.96 13.05 -9.22
C ILE A 256 -12.70 13.76 -8.69
N GLN A 257 -12.89 14.86 -7.97
CA GLN A 257 -11.81 15.60 -7.31
C GLN A 257 -12.03 15.64 -5.80
N GLY A 258 -11.01 15.24 -5.04
CA GLY A 258 -11.06 15.14 -3.58
C GLY A 258 -12.11 14.15 -3.08
N GLN A 259 -12.31 14.15 -1.76
CA GLN A 259 -13.29 13.29 -1.10
C GLN A 259 -14.73 13.51 -1.62
N THR A 260 -15.35 12.42 -2.07
CA THR A 260 -16.73 12.37 -2.56
C THR A 260 -17.45 11.13 -2.01
N ARG A 261 -18.60 11.34 -1.37
CA ARG A 261 -19.50 10.25 -0.97
C ARG A 261 -20.17 9.64 -2.20
N CYS A 262 -20.22 8.32 -2.31
CA CYS A 262 -20.88 7.60 -3.39
C CYS A 262 -22.04 6.74 -2.86
N SER A 263 -22.91 6.30 -3.78
CA SER A 263 -23.85 5.19 -3.56
C SER A 263 -24.15 4.49 -4.89
N GLY A 264 -24.62 3.23 -4.82
CA GLY A 264 -24.95 2.44 -6.01
C GLY A 264 -23.75 2.26 -6.94
N THR A 265 -23.98 2.28 -8.25
CA THR A 265 -22.93 2.08 -9.26
C THR A 265 -21.76 3.06 -9.12
N ALA A 266 -21.98 4.26 -8.57
CA ALA A 266 -20.92 5.24 -8.38
C ALA A 266 -19.79 4.75 -7.44
N CYS A 267 -20.09 3.83 -6.51
CA CYS A 267 -19.08 3.22 -5.63
C CYS A 267 -18.29 2.10 -6.30
N GLY A 268 -18.75 1.58 -7.44
CA GLY A 268 -18.07 0.54 -8.19
C GLY A 268 -17.98 -0.79 -7.45
N ASP A 269 -19.09 -1.28 -6.90
CA ASP A 269 -19.11 -2.52 -6.13
C ASP A 269 -19.37 -3.76 -6.98
N GLY A 270 -18.72 -4.88 -6.64
CA GLY A 270 -18.92 -6.17 -7.28
C GLY A 270 -18.80 -6.09 -8.81
N LYS A 271 -19.88 -6.41 -9.53
CA LYS A 271 -19.93 -6.35 -11.00
C LYS A 271 -19.70 -4.95 -11.58
N ASP A 272 -19.94 -3.90 -10.79
CA ASP A 272 -19.77 -2.50 -11.20
C ASP A 272 -18.35 -1.99 -10.91
N ARG A 273 -17.38 -2.86 -10.54
CA ARG A 273 -15.97 -2.52 -10.25
C ARG A 273 -15.35 -1.51 -11.21
N TYR A 274 -15.70 -1.59 -12.49
CA TYR A 274 -15.15 -0.76 -13.57
C TYR A 274 -16.10 0.35 -14.04
N SER A 275 -17.16 0.65 -13.28
CA SER A 275 -18.20 1.63 -13.62
C SER A 275 -18.40 2.71 -12.53
N GLY A 276 -17.65 2.63 -11.42
CA GLY A 276 -17.66 3.63 -10.36
C GLY A 276 -16.81 4.87 -10.67
N TYR A 277 -16.66 5.74 -9.67
CA TYR A 277 -15.86 6.96 -9.82
C TYR A 277 -14.37 6.72 -9.99
N CYS A 278 -13.84 5.65 -9.38
CA CYS A 278 -12.42 5.43 -9.17
C CYS A 278 -11.92 4.15 -9.86
N ASP A 279 -10.65 4.18 -10.24
CA ASP A 279 -9.91 3.02 -10.70
C ASP A 279 -9.53 2.13 -9.51
N LYS A 280 -10.33 1.10 -9.23
CA LYS A 280 -10.07 0.17 -8.10
C LYS A 280 -8.85 -0.73 -8.32
N ASP A 281 -8.42 -0.96 -9.56
CA ASP A 281 -7.27 -1.82 -9.87
C ASP A 281 -5.96 -1.02 -9.87
N GLY A 282 -6.01 0.23 -10.34
CA GLY A 282 -4.83 1.08 -10.51
C GLY A 282 -3.92 0.62 -11.65
N CYS A 283 -2.78 1.28 -11.80
CA CYS A 283 -1.68 0.81 -12.63
C CYS A 283 -0.50 0.38 -11.76
N ASP A 284 -0.40 -0.91 -11.44
CA ASP A 284 0.54 -1.40 -10.44
C ASP A 284 1.92 -1.75 -11.01
N PHE A 285 2.95 -1.56 -10.19
CA PHE A 285 4.25 -2.18 -10.39
C PHE A 285 4.64 -2.99 -9.15
N ASN A 286 4.44 -4.31 -9.25
CA ASN A 286 5.00 -5.30 -8.32
C ASN A 286 6.11 -6.08 -9.04
N SER A 287 7.35 -6.02 -8.54
CA SER A 287 8.50 -6.67 -9.18
C SER A 287 8.29 -8.15 -9.47
N TYR A 288 7.64 -8.89 -8.56
CA TYR A 288 7.33 -10.30 -8.76
C TYR A 288 6.29 -10.47 -9.88
N ARG A 289 5.20 -9.69 -9.82
CA ARG A 289 4.14 -9.69 -10.84
C ARG A 289 4.64 -9.30 -12.22
N MET A 290 5.67 -8.45 -12.27
CA MET A 290 6.36 -8.02 -13.49
C MET A 290 7.45 -9.00 -13.93
N GLY A 291 7.54 -10.20 -13.34
CA GLY A 291 8.38 -11.31 -13.81
C GLY A 291 9.77 -11.39 -13.16
N ASN A 292 10.09 -10.54 -12.18
CA ASN A 292 11.34 -10.61 -11.44
C ASN A 292 11.12 -11.15 -10.03
N THR A 293 11.16 -12.48 -9.91
CA THR A 293 10.89 -13.19 -8.66
C THR A 293 12.07 -13.16 -7.67
N THR A 294 13.25 -12.68 -8.07
CA THR A 294 14.48 -12.64 -7.24
C THR A 294 14.83 -11.24 -6.73
N PHE A 295 14.04 -10.21 -7.05
CA PHE A 295 14.35 -8.83 -6.70
C PHE A 295 14.04 -8.48 -5.24
N TYR A 296 12.87 -8.85 -4.73
CA TYR A 296 12.39 -8.45 -3.40
C TYR A 296 11.98 -9.64 -2.55
N GLY A 297 12.45 -9.69 -1.31
CA GLY A 297 12.14 -10.71 -0.31
C GLY A 297 13.35 -11.13 0.54
N SER A 298 13.16 -12.12 1.42
CA SER A 298 14.24 -12.58 2.32
C SER A 298 15.46 -13.09 1.54
N GLY A 299 16.61 -12.44 1.70
CA GLY A 299 17.87 -12.83 1.05
C GLY A 299 17.97 -12.51 -0.46
N LYS A 300 17.04 -11.72 -0.99
CA LYS A 300 17.03 -11.25 -2.39
C LYS A 300 17.78 -9.92 -2.56
N THR A 301 17.76 -9.35 -3.77
CA THR A 301 18.44 -8.07 -4.08
C THR A 301 18.07 -6.96 -3.10
N ILE A 302 16.77 -6.80 -2.84
CA ILE A 302 16.22 -6.07 -1.71
C ILE A 302 15.90 -7.10 -0.63
N ASN A 303 16.72 -7.13 0.42
CA ASN A 303 16.57 -8.11 1.49
C ASN A 303 15.58 -7.61 2.54
N THR A 304 14.39 -8.20 2.59
CA THR A 304 13.30 -7.78 3.51
C THR A 304 13.54 -8.13 4.97
N LYS A 305 14.60 -8.90 5.30
CA LYS A 305 15.05 -9.11 6.68
C LYS A 305 15.78 -7.91 7.29
N GLN A 306 15.96 -6.85 6.52
CA GLN A 306 16.67 -5.65 6.92
C GLN A 306 15.86 -4.43 6.50
N LYS A 307 15.97 -3.36 7.30
CA LYS A 307 15.46 -2.05 6.93
C LYS A 307 15.96 -1.63 5.55
N MET A 308 15.11 -0.96 4.78
CA MET A 308 15.44 -0.41 3.47
C MET A 308 14.91 1.01 3.36
N THR A 309 15.56 1.84 2.56
CA THR A 309 15.01 3.12 2.11
C THR A 309 14.28 2.90 0.79
N VAL A 310 13.05 3.40 0.70
CA VAL A 310 12.23 3.42 -0.52
C VAL A 310 12.16 4.85 -1.00
N VAL A 311 12.45 5.07 -2.28
CA VAL A 311 12.45 6.40 -2.91
C VAL A 311 11.51 6.37 -4.10
N THR A 312 10.57 7.31 -4.14
CA THR A 312 9.61 7.46 -5.23
C THR A 312 9.71 8.86 -5.82
N GLN A 313 9.89 8.95 -7.14
CA GLN A 313 10.05 10.21 -7.87
C GLN A 313 8.87 10.40 -8.82
N PHE A 314 8.29 11.60 -8.80
CA PHE A 314 7.15 11.98 -9.63
C PHE A 314 7.59 12.94 -10.72
N ILE A 315 7.90 12.40 -11.88
CA ILE A 315 8.50 13.16 -12.98
C ILE A 315 7.38 13.83 -13.77
N THR A 316 7.46 15.16 -13.89
CA THR A 316 6.56 15.94 -14.74
C THR A 316 7.13 16.12 -16.14
N ALA A 317 6.26 16.39 -17.11
CA ALA A 317 6.61 16.47 -18.52
C ALA A 317 7.69 17.51 -18.81
N ASP A 318 7.58 18.68 -18.17
CA ASP A 318 8.44 19.85 -18.34
C ASP A 318 9.47 20.05 -17.21
N GLY A 319 9.50 19.16 -16.22
CA GLY A 319 10.41 19.25 -15.07
C GLY A 319 10.04 20.37 -14.07
N THR A 320 8.79 20.83 -14.07
CA THR A 320 8.26 21.84 -13.15
C THR A 320 7.18 21.26 -12.23
N ASP A 321 6.93 21.93 -11.11
CA ASP A 321 5.91 21.53 -10.12
C ASP A 321 4.48 21.61 -10.64
N THR A 322 4.27 22.36 -11.73
CA THR A 322 2.98 22.57 -12.40
C THR A 322 2.81 21.74 -13.66
N GLY A 323 3.88 21.06 -14.12
CA GLY A 323 3.84 20.22 -15.29
C GLY A 323 2.98 18.98 -15.10
N ALA A 324 2.44 18.44 -16.19
CA ALA A 324 1.68 17.20 -16.15
C ALA A 324 2.58 16.04 -15.68
N LEU A 325 2.12 15.24 -14.71
CA LEU A 325 2.81 14.01 -14.31
C LEU A 325 2.91 13.08 -15.53
N LYS A 326 4.11 12.55 -15.79
CA LYS A 326 4.36 11.63 -16.92
C LYS A 326 4.93 10.28 -16.51
N GLU A 327 5.61 10.21 -15.38
CA GLU A 327 6.34 9.01 -14.97
C GLU A 327 6.51 8.94 -13.46
N ILE A 328 6.29 7.76 -12.89
CA ILE A 328 6.57 7.46 -11.48
C ILE A 328 7.72 6.47 -11.43
N ARG A 329 8.87 6.90 -10.88
CA ARG A 329 10.08 6.09 -10.74
C ARG A 329 10.25 5.59 -9.33
N ARG A 330 10.91 4.44 -9.22
CA ARG A 330 11.26 3.79 -7.96
C ARG A 330 12.76 3.51 -7.91
N LEU A 331 13.34 3.73 -6.73
CA LEU A 331 14.64 3.17 -6.38
C LEU A 331 14.66 2.83 -4.88
N TYR A 332 15.67 2.08 -4.48
CA TYR A 332 15.89 1.66 -3.11
C TYR A 332 17.30 2.02 -2.67
N VAL A 333 17.48 2.22 -1.35
CA VAL A 333 18.80 2.22 -0.73
C VAL A 333 18.82 1.19 0.37
N GLN A 334 19.75 0.24 0.30
CA GLN A 334 19.96 -0.74 1.36
C GLN A 334 21.45 -0.90 1.62
N ASN A 335 21.85 -0.84 2.88
CA ASN A 335 23.25 -0.91 3.30
C ASN A 335 24.16 0.08 2.54
N GLY A 336 23.67 1.31 2.33
CA GLY A 336 24.40 2.39 1.66
C GLY A 336 24.53 2.26 0.13
N LYS A 337 23.93 1.23 -0.48
CA LYS A 337 23.94 1.01 -1.93
C LYS A 337 22.63 1.45 -2.55
N VAL A 338 22.72 2.24 -3.61
CA VAL A 338 21.56 2.60 -4.43
C VAL A 338 21.24 1.43 -5.37
N ILE A 339 19.99 0.98 -5.33
CA ILE A 339 19.48 -0.16 -6.09
C ILE A 339 18.32 0.36 -6.95
N GLN A 340 18.47 0.30 -8.27
CA GLN A 340 17.39 0.66 -9.20
C GLN A 340 16.23 -0.32 -9.08
N ASN A 341 15.01 0.14 -9.39
CA ASN A 341 13.87 -0.77 -9.48
C ASN A 341 14.13 -1.90 -10.49
N SER A 342 13.50 -3.05 -10.26
CA SER A 342 13.58 -4.18 -11.18
C SER A 342 13.06 -3.80 -12.56
N MET A 343 13.67 -4.34 -13.62
CA MET A 343 13.05 -4.35 -14.94
C MET A 343 11.92 -5.39 -14.98
N SER A 344 10.86 -5.10 -15.73
CA SER A 344 9.90 -6.09 -16.17
C SER A 344 10.59 -7.19 -16.99
N ASN A 345 10.16 -8.43 -16.79
CA ASN A 345 10.76 -9.62 -17.37
C ASN A 345 9.67 -10.66 -17.69
N ILE A 346 8.74 -10.27 -18.57
CA ILE A 346 7.67 -11.14 -19.06
C ILE A 346 7.69 -11.09 -20.59
N SER A 347 7.63 -12.25 -21.24
CA SER A 347 7.54 -12.33 -22.70
C SER A 347 6.33 -11.55 -23.21
N GLY A 348 6.54 -10.66 -24.17
CA GLY A 348 5.49 -9.80 -24.73
C GLY A 348 5.29 -8.47 -24.00
N LEU A 349 5.94 -8.24 -22.86
CA LEU A 349 5.94 -6.95 -22.16
C LEU A 349 7.22 -6.18 -22.49
N PRO A 350 7.14 -4.92 -22.94
CA PRO A 350 8.33 -4.08 -23.06
C PRO A 350 9.06 -3.95 -21.73
N ALA A 351 10.39 -4.01 -21.78
CA ALA A 351 11.24 -3.84 -20.61
C ALA A 351 11.05 -2.43 -20.04
N THR A 352 10.60 -2.33 -18.78
CA THR A 352 10.40 -1.08 -18.04
C THR A 352 10.65 -1.29 -16.55
N ASN A 353 11.10 -0.25 -15.85
CA ASN A 353 11.26 -0.23 -14.40
C ASN A 353 10.54 0.95 -13.72
N SER A 354 9.66 1.62 -14.47
CA SER A 354 8.86 2.74 -13.98
C SER A 354 7.44 2.65 -14.55
N LEU A 355 6.54 3.45 -13.98
CA LEU A 355 5.17 3.56 -14.45
C LEU A 355 5.02 4.80 -15.35
N THR A 356 4.45 4.60 -16.52
CA THR A 356 4.03 5.59 -17.52
C THR A 356 2.70 5.12 -18.11
N ASP A 357 1.92 6.01 -18.74
CA ASP A 357 0.68 5.58 -19.43
C ASP A 357 0.94 4.45 -20.46
N ALA A 358 2.09 4.48 -21.13
CA ALA A 358 2.51 3.45 -22.08
C ALA A 358 2.79 2.10 -21.41
N SER A 359 3.53 2.09 -20.30
CA SER A 359 3.80 0.84 -19.56
C SER A 359 2.53 0.27 -18.94
N CYS A 360 1.66 1.12 -18.41
CA CYS A 360 0.34 0.73 -17.89
C CYS A 360 -0.50 0.06 -18.99
N SER A 361 -0.59 0.69 -20.16
CA SER A 361 -1.36 0.15 -21.29
C SER A 361 -0.80 -1.17 -21.80
N ALA A 362 0.53 -1.30 -21.91
CA ALA A 362 1.17 -2.55 -22.32
C ALA A 362 0.96 -3.68 -21.30
N GLN A 363 1.11 -3.37 -20.00
CA GLN A 363 0.89 -4.31 -18.90
C GLN A 363 -0.57 -4.80 -18.88
N LYS A 364 -1.54 -3.88 -18.86
CA LYS A 364 -2.97 -4.23 -18.79
C LYS A 364 -3.40 -5.05 -20.02
N THR A 365 -2.90 -4.70 -21.21
CA THR A 365 -3.17 -5.47 -22.43
C THR A 365 -2.64 -6.90 -22.33
N LEU A 366 -1.40 -7.08 -21.88
CA LEU A 366 -0.79 -8.41 -21.77
C LEU A 366 -1.49 -9.27 -20.71
N PHE A 367 -1.82 -8.68 -19.56
CA PHE A 367 -2.45 -9.39 -18.44
C PHE A 367 -3.96 -9.56 -18.64
N LYS A 368 -4.53 -8.95 -19.69
CA LYS A 368 -5.97 -8.94 -20.01
C LYS A 368 -6.81 -8.30 -18.89
N ASP A 369 -6.22 -7.32 -18.21
CA ASP A 369 -6.89 -6.51 -17.19
C ASP A 369 -7.64 -5.35 -17.87
N THR A 370 -8.80 -4.95 -17.31
CA THR A 370 -9.48 -3.72 -17.72
C THR A 370 -8.60 -2.51 -17.42
N ASN A 371 -8.35 -1.66 -18.42
CA ASN A 371 -7.50 -0.48 -18.26
C ASN A 371 -8.30 0.75 -17.78
N SER A 372 -8.92 0.64 -16.59
CA SER A 372 -9.67 1.75 -15.98
C SER A 372 -8.77 2.97 -15.71
N PHE A 373 -7.51 2.74 -15.36
CA PHE A 373 -6.47 3.77 -15.23
C PHE A 373 -6.47 4.75 -16.41
N GLN A 374 -6.33 4.23 -17.64
CA GLN A 374 -6.31 5.07 -18.84
C GLN A 374 -7.66 5.74 -19.09
N THR A 375 -8.78 5.04 -18.87
CA THR A 375 -10.12 5.61 -19.09
C THR A 375 -10.45 6.76 -18.12
N LEU A 376 -9.85 6.76 -16.94
CA LEU A 376 -10.03 7.78 -15.90
C LEU A 376 -8.92 8.84 -15.91
N GLY A 377 -8.18 8.95 -17.02
CA GLY A 377 -7.24 10.04 -17.29
C GLY A 377 -5.78 9.76 -16.92
N GLY A 378 -5.46 8.53 -16.53
CA GLY A 378 -4.10 8.03 -16.35
C GLY A 378 -3.22 8.91 -15.46
N MET A 379 -1.94 9.05 -15.84
CA MET A 379 -0.96 9.83 -15.09
C MET A 379 -1.37 11.29 -14.91
N ALA A 380 -2.02 11.90 -15.91
CA ALA A 380 -2.46 13.28 -15.84
C ALA A 380 -3.51 13.51 -14.73
N SER A 381 -4.43 12.57 -14.55
CA SER A 381 -5.47 12.64 -13.50
C SER A 381 -4.85 12.55 -12.09
N ILE A 382 -3.89 11.64 -11.90
CA ILE A 382 -3.11 11.54 -10.65
C ILE A 382 -2.31 12.82 -10.40
N GLY A 383 -1.61 13.33 -11.41
CA GLY A 383 -0.86 14.57 -11.31
C GLY A 383 -1.75 15.76 -10.93
N ALA A 384 -3.01 15.77 -11.35
CA ALA A 384 -3.98 16.79 -10.96
C ALA A 384 -4.36 16.69 -9.47
N ALA A 385 -4.60 15.49 -8.94
CA ALA A 385 -4.83 15.27 -7.51
C ALA A 385 -3.61 15.66 -6.66
N GLN A 386 -2.42 15.21 -7.08
CA GLN A 386 -1.14 15.57 -6.47
C GLN A 386 -0.89 17.09 -6.43
N SER A 387 -1.35 17.84 -7.44
CA SER A 387 -1.22 19.30 -7.47
C SER A 387 -2.11 20.01 -6.43
N ARG A 388 -3.29 19.45 -6.15
CA ARG A 388 -4.23 19.97 -5.15
C ARG A 388 -3.74 19.68 -3.73
N GLY A 389 -3.07 18.55 -3.56
CA GLY A 389 -2.42 18.12 -2.33
C GLY A 389 -3.11 16.89 -1.75
N MET A 390 -2.32 15.98 -1.19
CA MET A 390 -2.82 14.71 -0.66
C MET A 390 -2.29 14.47 0.76
N ALA A 391 -3.11 13.88 1.62
CA ALA A 391 -2.75 13.52 2.98
C ALA A 391 -1.93 12.22 2.97
N LEU A 392 -0.87 12.15 3.79
CA LEU A 392 -0.09 10.94 3.98
C LEU A 392 -0.81 9.98 4.92
N VAL A 393 -0.99 8.74 4.48
CA VAL A 393 -1.58 7.65 5.24
C VAL A 393 -0.54 6.56 5.49
N MET A 394 -0.50 6.02 6.71
CA MET A 394 0.30 4.86 7.09
C MET A 394 -0.59 3.86 7.82
N SER A 395 -0.53 2.59 7.44
CA SER A 395 -1.43 1.57 7.98
C SER A 395 -0.78 0.19 8.08
N LEU A 396 -1.44 -0.68 8.84
CA LEU A 396 -1.17 -2.11 8.88
C LEU A 396 -2.49 -2.85 8.95
N TRP A 397 -2.74 -3.76 8.00
CA TRP A 397 -4.01 -4.45 7.88
C TRP A 397 -3.86 -5.86 7.29
N GLY A 398 -4.91 -6.66 7.49
CA GLY A 398 -5.13 -7.94 6.80
C GLY A 398 -6.43 -7.82 5.99
N ASP A 399 -6.53 -8.59 4.91
CA ASP A 399 -7.58 -8.43 3.91
C ASP A 399 -8.69 -9.48 4.06
N HIS A 400 -9.86 -9.04 4.51
CA HIS A 400 -11.04 -9.90 4.69
C HIS A 400 -11.78 -10.26 3.39
N ALA A 401 -11.43 -9.63 2.26
CA ALA A 401 -12.10 -9.84 0.98
C ALA A 401 -11.32 -10.80 0.06
N ALA A 402 -10.01 -10.63 -0.04
CA ALA A 402 -9.16 -11.40 -0.96
C ALA A 402 -7.89 -11.96 -0.31
N HIS A 403 -7.79 -11.92 1.02
CA HIS A 403 -6.71 -12.53 1.81
C HIS A 403 -5.30 -12.07 1.38
N MET A 404 -5.18 -10.84 0.84
CA MET A 404 -3.95 -10.25 0.34
C MET A 404 -3.33 -10.96 -0.86
N MET A 405 -4.04 -11.94 -1.44
CA MET A 405 -3.52 -12.74 -2.56
C MET A 405 -3.20 -11.89 -3.80
N TRP A 406 -3.89 -10.75 -3.95
CA TRP A 406 -3.65 -9.82 -5.02
C TRP A 406 -2.26 -9.17 -4.96
N LEU A 407 -1.65 -9.10 -3.77
CA LEU A 407 -0.31 -8.58 -3.51
C LEU A 407 0.77 -9.66 -3.50
N ASP A 408 0.55 -10.79 -2.84
CA ASP A 408 1.63 -11.72 -2.46
C ASP A 408 1.45 -13.20 -2.88
N SER A 409 0.36 -13.54 -3.56
CA SER A 409 0.05 -14.91 -4.00
C SER A 409 -0.27 -14.97 -5.49
N THR A 410 -1.03 -15.99 -5.93
CA THR A 410 -1.55 -16.11 -7.29
C THR A 410 -3.03 -15.74 -7.31
N TYR A 411 -3.38 -14.68 -8.05
CA TYR A 411 -4.73 -14.12 -8.13
C TYR A 411 -5.06 -13.73 -9.59
N PRO A 412 -6.33 -13.68 -10.03
CA PRO A 412 -7.53 -14.20 -9.35
C PRO A 412 -7.46 -15.72 -9.12
N LEU A 413 -8.42 -16.25 -8.35
CA LEU A 413 -8.42 -17.65 -7.92
C LEU A 413 -8.53 -18.66 -9.07
N ASP A 414 -9.13 -18.26 -10.18
CA ASP A 414 -9.32 -19.06 -11.39
C ASP A 414 -8.15 -18.96 -12.39
N ALA A 415 -7.25 -17.98 -12.22
CA ALA A 415 -6.08 -17.84 -13.08
C ALA A 415 -5.05 -18.95 -12.81
N ALA A 416 -4.36 -19.41 -13.86
CA ALA A 416 -3.22 -20.30 -13.71
C ALA A 416 -1.99 -19.50 -13.26
N VAL A 417 -1.09 -20.11 -12.49
CA VAL A 417 0.17 -19.46 -12.05
C VAL A 417 1.05 -19.03 -13.25
N THR A 418 0.87 -19.67 -14.41
CA THR A 418 1.57 -19.36 -15.65
C THR A 418 0.96 -18.21 -16.45
N ASP A 419 -0.24 -17.75 -16.09
CA ASP A 419 -0.88 -16.65 -16.80
C ASP A 419 -0.14 -15.34 -16.49
N PRO A 420 0.22 -14.53 -17.51
CA PRO A 420 0.87 -13.24 -17.29
C PRO A 420 0.08 -12.36 -16.31
N GLY A 421 0.75 -11.90 -15.26
CA GLY A 421 0.13 -11.05 -14.22
C GLY A 421 -0.58 -11.80 -13.10
N ALA A 422 -0.72 -13.14 -13.19
CA ALA A 422 -1.43 -13.92 -12.18
C ALA A 422 -0.60 -14.17 -10.91
N SER A 423 0.72 -14.37 -11.02
CA SER A 423 1.60 -14.61 -9.87
C SER A 423 2.20 -13.31 -9.36
N ARG A 424 1.92 -12.93 -8.11
CA ARG A 424 2.33 -11.65 -7.47
C ARG A 424 3.26 -11.83 -6.29
N GLY A 425 3.47 -13.07 -5.85
CA GLY A 425 4.40 -13.44 -4.80
C GLY A 425 4.45 -14.94 -4.58
N GLY A 426 5.24 -15.35 -3.60
CA GLY A 426 5.46 -16.76 -3.26
C GLY A 426 4.51 -17.35 -2.22
N CYS A 427 3.49 -16.61 -1.78
CA CYS A 427 2.58 -17.08 -0.73
C CYS A 427 1.56 -18.10 -1.28
N SER A 428 1.14 -19.05 -0.42
CA SER A 428 0.06 -20.00 -0.76
C SER A 428 -1.28 -19.27 -0.94
N ARG A 429 -2.17 -19.81 -1.77
CA ARG A 429 -3.56 -19.33 -1.88
C ARG A 429 -4.38 -19.55 -0.61
N ASP A 430 -3.93 -20.46 0.26
CA ASP A 430 -4.55 -20.70 1.57
C ASP A 430 -4.03 -19.75 2.66
N SER A 431 -3.10 -18.84 2.34
CA SER A 431 -2.60 -17.85 3.30
C SER A 431 -3.53 -16.65 3.42
N GLY A 432 -3.27 -15.80 4.42
CA GLY A 432 -3.95 -14.52 4.58
C GLY A 432 -5.39 -14.57 5.10
N VAL A 433 -5.87 -15.74 5.53
CA VAL A 433 -7.14 -15.87 6.24
C VAL A 433 -7.07 -15.04 7.55
N PRO A 434 -7.95 -14.06 7.78
CA PRO A 434 -7.84 -13.13 8.91
C PRO A 434 -7.75 -13.79 10.30
N ASP A 435 -8.53 -14.85 10.53
CA ASP A 435 -8.48 -15.61 11.79
C ASP A 435 -7.11 -16.27 12.00
N ASP A 436 -6.52 -16.84 10.93
CA ASP A 436 -5.18 -17.42 10.98
C ASP A 436 -4.10 -16.34 11.20
N LEU A 437 -4.28 -15.15 10.62
CA LEU A 437 -3.35 -14.03 10.80
C LEU A 437 -3.32 -13.55 12.25
N THR A 438 -4.49 -13.35 12.84
CA THR A 438 -4.60 -12.89 14.24
C THR A 438 -4.11 -13.94 15.24
N ALA A 439 -4.35 -15.23 14.95
CA ALA A 439 -3.88 -16.34 15.78
C ALA A 439 -2.37 -16.58 15.68
N ASN A 440 -1.83 -16.59 14.45
CA ASN A 440 -0.45 -17.03 14.19
C ASN A 440 0.55 -15.89 14.07
N SER A 441 0.10 -14.67 13.80
CA SER A 441 0.96 -13.48 13.62
C SER A 441 0.55 -12.27 14.48
N PRO A 442 0.10 -12.44 15.74
CA PRO A 442 -0.36 -11.31 16.55
C PRO A 442 0.74 -10.27 16.82
N GLY A 443 2.00 -10.73 16.87
CA GLY A 443 3.17 -9.89 17.07
C GLY A 443 3.68 -9.19 15.80
N ALA A 444 3.03 -9.36 14.65
CA ALA A 444 3.43 -8.72 13.40
C ALA A 444 3.41 -7.20 13.52
N SER A 445 4.34 -6.54 12.83
CA SER A 445 4.49 -5.09 12.91
C SER A 445 5.22 -4.52 11.70
N VAL A 446 4.92 -3.26 11.38
CA VAL A 446 5.66 -2.47 10.41
C VAL A 446 6.25 -1.24 11.09
N THR A 447 7.46 -0.84 10.67
CA THR A 447 8.03 0.44 11.08
C THR A 447 8.31 1.31 9.86
N PHE A 448 7.66 2.47 9.79
CA PHE A 448 7.96 3.53 8.83
C PHE A 448 8.79 4.58 9.55
N SER A 449 9.88 5.03 8.94
CA SER A 449 10.77 6.00 9.58
C SER A 449 11.47 6.91 8.59
N ASN A 450 12.10 7.97 9.09
CA ASN A 450 12.99 8.81 8.30
C ASN A 450 12.32 9.34 7.03
N ILE A 451 11.06 9.77 7.14
CA ILE A 451 10.30 10.34 6.02
C ILE A 451 11.00 11.62 5.55
N LYS A 452 11.15 11.74 4.23
CA LYS A 452 11.79 12.87 3.55
C LYS A 452 11.01 13.24 2.31
N PHE A 453 10.88 14.54 2.08
CA PHE A 453 10.18 15.06 0.90
C PHE A 453 10.91 16.29 0.35
N GLY A 454 11.20 16.31 -0.95
CA GLY A 454 11.99 17.38 -1.53
C GLY A 454 12.15 17.32 -3.04
N THR A 455 13.08 18.13 -3.56
CA THR A 455 13.48 18.09 -4.98
C THR A 455 13.99 16.69 -5.35
N ILE A 456 13.77 16.27 -6.60
CA ILE A 456 14.28 14.99 -7.11
C ILE A 456 15.80 14.87 -6.90
N GLY A 457 16.26 13.79 -6.26
CA GLY A 457 17.66 13.55 -5.93
C GLY A 457 18.17 14.26 -4.65
N SER A 458 17.27 14.77 -3.80
CA SER A 458 17.62 15.45 -2.55
C SER A 458 17.49 14.59 -1.30
N THR A 459 16.80 13.44 -1.36
CA THR A 459 16.33 12.75 -0.15
C THR A 459 17.15 11.51 0.24
N TYR A 460 18.06 11.06 -0.63
CA TYR A 460 18.89 9.88 -0.39
C TYR A 460 20.37 10.12 -0.71
N SER A 461 21.22 9.25 -0.20
CA SER A 461 22.65 9.18 -0.51
C SER A 461 23.06 7.72 -0.62
N GLY A 462 24.10 7.43 -1.41
CA GLY A 462 24.64 6.08 -1.54
C GLY A 462 25.55 5.94 -2.74
N SER A 463 26.36 4.88 -2.75
CA SER A 463 27.17 4.52 -3.90
C SER A 463 26.28 3.85 -4.95
N THR A 464 26.34 4.33 -6.20
CA THR A 464 25.80 3.60 -7.34
C THR A 464 26.71 2.41 -7.62
N THR A 465 26.14 1.20 -7.57
CA THR A 465 26.87 0.05 -8.13
C THR A 465 26.69 0.14 -9.63
N SER A 466 27.74 0.57 -10.34
CA SER A 466 27.78 0.48 -11.80
C SER A 466 27.67 -0.98 -12.20
N VAL A 467 26.48 -1.42 -12.62
CA VAL A 467 26.37 -2.61 -13.43
C VAL A 467 27.08 -2.26 -14.73
N SER A 468 28.23 -2.90 -14.97
CA SER A 468 28.99 -2.78 -16.21
C SER A 468 28.02 -2.85 -17.38
N THR A 469 27.83 -1.73 -18.07
CA THR A 469 27.12 -1.69 -19.34
C THR A 469 27.78 -2.71 -20.27
N PHE A 470 26.99 -3.62 -20.83
CA PHE A 470 27.44 -4.40 -21.97
C PHE A 470 27.86 -3.41 -23.05
N SER A 471 29.16 -3.40 -23.36
CA SER A 471 29.73 -2.62 -24.45
C SER A 471 29.06 -3.10 -25.74
N THR A 472 28.21 -2.26 -26.31
CA THR A 472 27.78 -2.40 -27.70
C THR A 472 28.99 -2.09 -28.57
N ASP A 473 29.74 -3.13 -28.93
CA ASP A 473 30.78 -3.03 -29.94
C ASP A 473 30.10 -2.76 -31.30
N THR A 474 30.12 -1.50 -31.69
CA THR A 474 29.79 -1.03 -33.04
C THR A 474 30.83 -1.58 -34.02
N ARG A 475 30.58 -2.76 -34.57
CA ARG A 475 31.34 -3.27 -35.71
C ARG A 475 30.91 -2.54 -36.97
N THR A 476 31.71 -1.53 -37.33
CA THR A 476 31.68 -0.84 -38.62
C THR A 476 31.91 -1.82 -39.78
N THR A 477 31.04 -1.73 -40.77
CA THR A 477 31.15 -2.40 -42.07
C THR A 477 32.29 -1.81 -42.88
N ALA A 478 33.33 -2.61 -43.15
CA ALA A 478 34.36 -2.32 -44.14
C ALA A 478 34.41 -3.43 -45.19
N THR A 479 34.21 -3.03 -46.43
CA THR A 479 34.29 -3.82 -47.66
C THR A 479 35.74 -4.27 -47.93
N PRO A 480 36.00 -5.51 -48.38
CA PRO A 480 37.25 -5.84 -49.06
C PRO A 480 37.02 -6.21 -50.52
N ALA A 481 37.86 -5.62 -51.39
CA ALA A 481 38.10 -6.02 -52.78
C ALA A 481 39.37 -6.91 -52.86
N PRO A 482 39.59 -7.64 -53.97
CA PRO A 482 40.01 -9.04 -53.96
C PRO A 482 41.53 -9.26 -54.13
N THR A 483 42.03 -10.43 -53.71
CA THR A 483 43.21 -11.07 -54.33
C THR A 483 43.34 -12.55 -53.96
N GLY A 484 43.73 -13.35 -54.95
CA GLY A 484 44.77 -14.37 -54.77
C GLY A 484 44.34 -15.82 -54.51
N ALA A 485 44.36 -16.62 -55.57
CA ALA A 485 44.26 -18.07 -55.54
C ALA A 485 45.44 -18.74 -54.78
N GLY A 486 45.14 -19.83 -54.07
CA GLY A 486 46.12 -20.72 -53.46
C GLY A 486 45.49 -22.08 -53.15
N THR A 487 45.86 -23.08 -53.94
CA THR A 487 45.50 -24.50 -53.82
C THR A 487 46.19 -25.16 -52.62
N GLY A 488 45.46 -25.96 -51.84
CA GLY A 488 46.05 -26.80 -50.79
C GLY A 488 45.01 -27.69 -50.12
N SER A 489 45.25 -28.99 -50.21
CA SER A 489 44.41 -30.15 -49.90
C SER A 489 44.18 -30.43 -48.41
N ASP A 490 43.06 -31.10 -48.14
CA ASP A 490 42.83 -32.17 -47.16
C ASP A 490 43.29 -31.95 -45.70
N HIS A 491 42.32 -31.71 -44.81
CA HIS A 491 42.04 -32.61 -43.68
C HIS A 491 40.74 -32.16 -42.97
N TYR A 492 39.77 -33.06 -42.98
CA TYR A 492 38.48 -32.95 -42.28
C TYR A 492 38.69 -33.35 -40.82
N GLU A 493 38.43 -32.43 -39.89
CA GLU A 493 38.14 -32.81 -38.51
C GLU A 493 37.08 -31.87 -37.91
N GLN A 494 35.94 -32.47 -37.59
CA GLN A 494 34.76 -31.82 -37.04
C GLN A 494 34.94 -31.64 -35.53
N CYS A 495 34.88 -30.39 -35.05
CA CYS A 495 34.67 -30.11 -33.63
C CYS A 495 33.17 -30.12 -33.31
N ILE A 496 32.70 -31.25 -32.82
CA ILE A 496 31.43 -31.40 -32.08
C ILE A 496 31.72 -31.04 -30.62
N PRO A 497 31.02 -30.09 -29.97
CA PRO A 497 31.16 -29.87 -28.54
C PRO A 497 30.63 -31.08 -27.75
N ALA A 498 31.48 -31.58 -26.85
CA ALA A 498 31.29 -32.78 -26.06
C ALA A 498 30.14 -32.66 -25.05
N ALA A 499 29.37 -33.76 -24.91
CA ALA A 499 28.47 -33.98 -23.80
C ALA A 499 29.26 -34.12 -22.47
N PRO A 500 28.76 -33.60 -21.34
CA PRO A 500 29.43 -33.77 -20.06
C PRO A 500 29.39 -35.24 -19.60
N ALA A 501 30.57 -35.77 -19.28
CA ALA A 501 30.74 -37.08 -18.66
C ALA A 501 30.33 -37.06 -17.16
N PRO A 502 29.89 -38.20 -16.60
CA PRO A 502 29.37 -38.28 -15.24
C PRO A 502 30.51 -38.35 -14.22
N SER A 503 30.41 -37.60 -13.12
CA SER A 503 31.27 -37.75 -11.95
C SER A 503 30.58 -38.62 -10.90
N SER A 504 31.19 -39.77 -10.59
CA SER A 504 30.77 -40.68 -9.53
C SER A 504 31.68 -40.55 -8.31
N ALA A 505 31.14 -40.13 -7.16
CA ALA A 505 31.51 -40.62 -5.82
C ALA A 505 30.61 -39.96 -4.75
N GLY A 506 29.51 -40.64 -4.41
CA GLY A 506 28.56 -40.28 -3.36
C GLY A 506 27.22 -40.96 -3.67
N THR A 507 27.06 -42.21 -3.27
CA THR A 507 25.91 -43.08 -3.62
C THR A 507 24.61 -42.70 -2.89
N GLY A 508 24.37 -41.41 -2.65
CA GLY A 508 23.16 -40.90 -2.03
C GLY A 508 23.18 -39.38 -1.85
N SER A 509 22.00 -38.80 -1.62
CA SER A 509 21.82 -37.40 -1.23
C SER A 509 22.55 -37.11 0.08
N ALA A 510 23.11 -35.90 0.23
CA ALA A 510 23.74 -35.47 1.48
C ALA A 510 22.76 -35.53 2.66
N LEU A 511 23.27 -35.60 3.89
CA LEU A 511 22.45 -35.47 5.09
C LEU A 511 21.64 -34.16 5.01
N TYR A 512 20.34 -34.23 5.30
CA TYR A 512 19.33 -33.18 5.10
C TYR A 512 19.00 -32.83 3.64
N GLY A 513 19.57 -33.52 2.65
CA GLY A 513 19.19 -33.38 1.24
C GLY A 513 17.97 -34.25 0.87
N GLN A 514 17.29 -33.89 -0.23
CA GLN A 514 16.13 -34.63 -0.72
C GLN A 514 16.54 -35.99 -1.31
N CYS A 515 15.85 -37.04 -0.89
CA CYS A 515 16.10 -38.43 -1.28
C CYS A 515 14.87 -39.14 -1.86
N GLY A 516 13.81 -38.40 -2.19
CA GLY A 516 12.58 -38.97 -2.74
C GLY A 516 11.43 -37.97 -2.86
N GLY A 517 10.33 -38.44 -3.46
CA GLY A 517 9.11 -37.67 -3.73
C GLY A 517 8.61 -37.82 -5.16
N ILE A 518 7.29 -37.71 -5.36
CA ILE A 518 6.68 -37.68 -6.70
C ILE A 518 7.30 -36.52 -7.50
N GLY A 519 7.89 -36.84 -8.66
CA GLY A 519 8.56 -35.87 -9.54
C GLY A 519 10.04 -35.65 -9.26
N TRP A 520 10.61 -36.26 -8.20
CA TRP A 520 12.05 -36.18 -7.91
C TRP A 520 12.87 -37.03 -8.89
N THR A 521 13.87 -36.43 -9.54
CA THR A 521 14.79 -37.11 -10.48
C THR A 521 16.21 -37.27 -9.92
N GLY A 522 16.45 -36.91 -8.66
CA GLY A 522 17.75 -37.01 -8.01
C GLY A 522 17.97 -38.33 -7.25
N PRO A 523 18.98 -38.39 -6.37
CA PRO A 523 19.30 -39.61 -5.62
C PRO A 523 18.11 -40.10 -4.77
N THR A 524 17.91 -41.42 -4.71
CA THR A 524 16.86 -42.06 -3.89
C THR A 524 17.38 -42.73 -2.61
N THR A 525 18.67 -42.54 -2.34
CA THR A 525 19.41 -43.09 -1.19
C THR A 525 20.13 -41.95 -0.48
N CYS A 526 20.58 -42.17 0.76
CA CYS A 526 21.31 -41.17 1.55
C CYS A 526 22.79 -41.51 1.64
N ALA A 527 23.66 -40.51 1.52
CA ALA A 527 25.09 -40.63 1.75
C ALA A 527 25.40 -40.83 3.25
N SER A 528 24.51 -40.36 4.12
CA SER A 528 24.51 -40.60 5.57
C SER A 528 23.07 -40.50 6.10
N GLY A 529 22.73 -41.34 7.09
CA GLY A 529 21.38 -41.42 7.65
C GLY A 529 20.40 -42.28 6.84
N ALA A 530 19.10 -42.12 7.10
CA ALA A 530 18.03 -42.81 6.41
C ALA A 530 17.13 -41.85 5.64
N CYS A 531 16.64 -42.28 4.48
CA CYS A 531 15.67 -41.51 3.70
C CYS A 531 14.28 -41.62 4.36
N GLN A 532 13.80 -40.53 4.94
CA GLN A 532 12.49 -40.50 5.59
C GLN A 532 11.48 -39.76 4.73
N VAL A 533 10.32 -40.39 4.49
CA VAL A 533 9.21 -39.78 3.76
C VAL A 533 8.55 -38.74 4.65
N SER A 534 8.55 -37.48 4.23
CA SER A 534 7.80 -36.42 4.91
C SER A 534 6.39 -36.32 4.36
N ASN A 535 6.25 -36.39 3.03
CA ASN A 535 4.97 -36.42 2.32
C ASN A 535 5.15 -37.06 0.93
N PRO A 536 4.08 -37.29 0.15
CA PRO A 536 4.17 -37.95 -1.16
C PRO A 536 5.14 -37.29 -2.16
N TYR A 537 5.40 -35.98 -2.03
CA TYR A 537 6.23 -35.20 -2.94
C TYR A 537 7.65 -34.95 -2.39
N TYR A 538 7.93 -35.35 -1.15
CA TYR A 538 9.21 -35.02 -0.50
C TYR A 538 9.65 -36.06 0.54
N SER A 539 10.88 -36.56 0.38
CA SER A 539 11.60 -37.37 1.36
C SER A 539 12.99 -36.80 1.60
N GLN A 540 13.50 -36.85 2.82
CA GLN A 540 14.77 -36.21 3.22
C GLN A 540 15.67 -37.18 3.96
N CYS A 541 16.99 -37.06 3.74
CA CYS A 541 17.98 -37.77 4.53
C CYS A 541 18.07 -37.20 5.94
N LEU A 542 17.78 -38.01 6.96
CA LEU A 542 17.87 -37.63 8.37
C LEU A 542 18.85 -38.55 9.11
N PRO A 543 19.52 -38.07 10.18
CA PRO A 543 20.57 -38.81 10.90
C PRO A 543 20.17 -40.23 11.33
#